data_AF-A0A7V9NGI8-F1
#
_entry.id   AF-A0A7V9NGI8-F1
#
_cell.length_a   1.000
_cell.length_b   1.000
_cell.length_c   1.000
_cell.angle_alpha   90.00
_cell.angle_beta   90.00
_cell.angle_gamma   90.00
#
_symmetry.space_group_name_H-M   'P 1'
#
loop_
_entity.id
_entity.type
_entity.pdbx_description
1 polymer ?
#
loop_
_entity_poly.entity_id
_entity_poly.type
_entity_poly.pdbx_seq_one_letter_code
_entity_poly.pdbx_strand_id
1 'polypeptide(L)'
;MEEIVYRVDAAGIIVAVNEEWDRFAAENDAPELLGSRVVGRRMSDFISGADTQLAFELLKDMATLVRPIIIPFRCDDPGSRRHMEMRVTAAPGGEVEFRTRIVGLEARPTIRLIDRQARRDSARMVALCAWCNRGKFDGEWMELEELVHKLQLFDGAPVPEISHGMCDGCQRTLKEQWGVN
;
A
#
# COMPACT_ATOMS: atom_id res chain seq x y z
N MET A 1 5.03 4.82 18.41
CA MET A 1 4.71 4.34 17.06
C MET A 1 4.84 5.53 16.16
N GLU A 2 5.83 5.50 15.29
CA GLU A 2 6.09 6.55 14.33
C GLU A 2 5.08 6.44 13.18
N GLU A 3 4.58 7.58 12.74
CA GLU A 3 3.53 7.67 11.74
C GLU A 3 4.08 8.45 10.55
N ILE A 4 3.83 7.95 9.35
CA ILE A 4 4.20 8.64 8.12
C ILE A 4 3.08 9.63 7.83
N VAL A 5 3.44 10.92 7.71
CA VAL A 5 2.49 11.99 7.49
C VAL A 5 2.88 12.79 6.28
N TYR A 6 1.92 13.02 5.38
CA TYR A 6 2.07 13.98 4.29
C TYR A 6 0.80 14.79 4.11
N ARG A 7 0.95 16.00 3.56
CA ARG A 7 -0.17 16.86 3.18
C ARG A 7 -0.12 17.22 1.71
N VAL A 8 -1.29 17.30 1.11
CA VAL A 8 -1.46 17.76 -0.27
C VAL A 8 -2.42 18.94 -0.32
N ASP A 9 -2.21 19.85 -1.27
CA ASP A 9 -3.17 20.93 -1.56
C ASP A 9 -4.35 20.43 -2.41
N ALA A 10 -5.27 21.33 -2.74
CA ALA A 10 -6.45 21.03 -3.57
C ALA A 10 -6.08 20.48 -4.98
N ALA A 11 -4.90 20.85 -5.51
CA ALA A 11 -4.38 20.37 -6.77
C ALA A 11 -3.61 19.04 -6.65
N GLY A 12 -3.54 18.45 -5.45
CA GLY A 12 -2.80 17.21 -5.20
C GLY A 12 -1.28 17.39 -5.13
N ILE A 13 -0.79 18.63 -4.96
CA ILE A 13 0.63 18.92 -4.79
C ILE A 13 1.03 18.63 -3.35
N ILE A 14 2.11 17.89 -3.15
CA ILE A 14 2.66 17.60 -1.82
C ILE A 14 3.22 18.91 -1.24
N VAL A 15 2.64 19.39 -0.15
CA VAL A 15 3.05 20.64 0.51
C VAL A 15 3.86 20.40 1.78
N ALA A 16 3.74 19.22 2.38
CA ALA A 16 4.50 18.84 3.56
C ALA A 16 4.65 17.32 3.67
N VAL A 17 5.76 16.87 4.24
CA VAL A 17 5.99 15.51 4.75
C VAL A 17 6.66 15.62 6.12
N ASN A 18 6.58 14.57 6.95
CA ASN A 18 7.30 14.51 8.22
C ASN A 18 8.63 13.74 8.12
N GLU A 19 9.42 13.73 9.19
CA GLU A 19 10.71 13.03 9.24
C GLU A 19 10.60 11.51 9.02
N GLU A 20 9.47 10.91 9.43
CA GLU A 20 9.23 9.47 9.25
C GLU A 20 9.00 9.08 7.79
N TRP A 21 8.51 10.01 6.95
CA TRP A 21 8.48 9.81 5.51
C TRP A 21 9.89 9.59 4.96
N ASP A 22 10.84 10.46 5.34
CA ASP A 22 12.23 10.38 4.86
C ASP A 22 12.92 9.13 5.37
N ARG A 23 12.68 8.76 6.63
CA ARG A 23 13.17 7.50 7.20
C ARG A 23 12.63 6.30 6.44
N PHE A 24 11.33 6.27 6.18
CA PHE A 24 10.70 5.19 5.44
C PHE A 24 11.23 5.10 4.00
N ALA A 25 11.42 6.23 3.30
CA ALA A 25 12.00 6.25 1.96
C ALA A 25 13.43 5.70 1.96
N ALA A 26 14.25 6.07 2.95
CA ALA A 26 15.61 5.58 3.11
C ALA A 26 15.66 4.06 3.42
N GLU A 27 14.81 3.57 4.32
CA GLU A 27 14.71 2.15 4.66
C GLU A 27 14.25 1.27 3.48
N ASN A 28 13.56 1.87 2.51
CA ASN A 28 13.07 1.18 1.32
C ASN A 28 13.95 1.42 0.07
N ASP A 29 15.17 1.93 0.24
CA ASP A 29 16.13 2.23 -0.84
C ASP A 29 15.53 3.10 -1.97
N ALA A 30 14.69 4.07 -1.61
CA ALA A 30 14.01 4.96 -2.55
C ALA A 30 14.40 6.45 -2.33
N PRO A 31 15.68 6.83 -2.50
CA PRO A 31 16.17 8.19 -2.24
C PRO A 31 15.53 9.26 -3.14
N GLU A 32 14.95 8.86 -4.28
CA GLU A 32 14.16 9.72 -5.15
C GLU A 32 12.85 10.18 -4.52
N LEU A 33 12.37 9.49 -3.46
CA LEU A 33 11.14 9.80 -2.74
C LEU A 33 11.35 10.63 -1.47
N LEU A 34 12.57 11.08 -1.17
CA LEU A 34 12.82 11.98 -0.03
C LEU A 34 11.98 13.26 -0.13
N GLY A 35 11.55 13.80 1.01
CA GLY A 35 10.78 15.03 1.18
C GLY A 35 11.34 16.20 0.38
N SER A 36 12.67 16.37 0.43
CA SER A 36 13.40 17.37 -0.35
C SER A 36 13.25 17.26 -1.87
N ARG A 37 12.78 16.11 -2.38
CA ARG A 37 12.58 15.83 -3.82
C ARG A 37 11.11 15.72 -4.22
N VAL A 38 10.20 15.47 -3.28
CA VAL A 38 8.78 15.25 -3.56
C VAL A 38 7.90 16.46 -3.20
N VAL A 39 8.31 17.29 -2.23
CA VAL A 39 7.56 18.52 -1.89
C VAL A 39 7.57 19.46 -3.10
N GLY A 40 6.38 20.01 -3.42
CA GLY A 40 6.14 20.83 -4.61
C GLY A 40 5.77 20.04 -5.87
N ARG A 41 5.66 18.71 -5.79
CA ARG A 41 5.26 17.83 -6.91
C ARG A 41 3.91 17.19 -6.68
N ARG A 42 3.27 16.71 -7.75
CA ARG A 42 1.97 16.03 -7.67
C ARG A 42 2.15 14.65 -7.06
N MET A 43 1.29 14.29 -6.10
CA MET A 43 1.30 12.95 -5.52
C MET A 43 1.07 11.86 -6.59
N SER A 44 0.22 12.14 -7.59
CA SER A 44 -0.06 11.22 -8.69
C SER A 44 1.17 10.88 -9.54
N ASP A 45 2.22 11.70 -9.56
CA ASP A 45 3.49 11.40 -10.24
C ASP A 45 4.21 10.19 -9.61
N PHE A 46 3.91 9.87 -8.36
CA PHE A 46 4.55 8.80 -7.57
C PHE A 46 3.64 7.58 -7.38
N ILE A 47 2.37 7.68 -7.78
CA ILE A 47 1.40 6.58 -7.71
C ILE A 47 1.36 5.88 -9.06
N SER A 48 1.73 4.60 -9.08
CA SER A 48 1.62 3.77 -10.29
C SER A 48 0.22 3.18 -10.43
N GLY A 49 -0.36 3.27 -11.64
CA GLY A 49 -1.65 2.69 -11.97
C GLY A 49 -2.81 3.69 -11.89
N ALA A 50 -3.62 3.75 -12.96
CA ALA A 50 -4.72 4.70 -13.08
C ALA A 50 -5.79 4.50 -11.98
N ASP A 51 -6.08 3.25 -11.61
CA ASP A 51 -7.08 2.95 -10.57
C ASP A 51 -6.64 3.45 -9.19
N THR A 52 -5.34 3.34 -8.87
CA THR A 52 -4.80 3.82 -7.59
C THR A 52 -4.72 5.35 -7.56
N GLN A 53 -4.38 5.99 -8.69
CA GLN A 53 -4.44 7.45 -8.80
C GLN A 53 -5.88 7.97 -8.63
N LEU A 54 -6.87 7.31 -9.26
CA LEU A 54 -8.28 7.64 -9.09
C LEU A 54 -8.73 7.48 -7.63
N ALA A 55 -8.35 6.39 -6.97
CA ALA A 55 -8.66 6.16 -5.56
C ALA A 55 -8.08 7.27 -4.67
N PHE A 56 -6.84 7.71 -4.93
CA PHE A 56 -6.24 8.83 -4.22
C PHE A 56 -7.03 10.13 -4.39
N GLU A 57 -7.41 10.50 -5.61
CA GLU A 57 -8.18 11.71 -5.87
C GLU A 57 -9.55 11.67 -5.17
N LEU A 58 -10.24 10.53 -5.21
CA LEU A 58 -11.51 10.34 -4.50
C LEU A 58 -11.35 10.49 -2.98
N LEU A 59 -10.30 9.92 -2.39
CA LEU A 59 -10.02 10.06 -0.96
C LEU A 59 -9.73 11.50 -0.57
N LYS A 60 -8.92 12.21 -1.38
CA LYS A 60 -8.64 13.63 -1.19
C LYS A 60 -9.93 14.44 -1.18
N ASP A 61 -10.75 14.28 -2.22
CA ASP A 61 -11.97 15.07 -2.37
C ASP A 61 -12.99 14.75 -1.28
N MET A 62 -13.20 13.47 -0.96
CA MET A 62 -14.11 13.06 0.11
C MET A 62 -13.66 13.59 1.48
N ALA A 63 -12.36 13.58 1.79
CA ALA A 63 -11.84 14.03 3.08
C ALA A 63 -12.12 15.53 3.37
N THR A 64 -12.39 16.34 2.34
CA THR A 64 -12.82 17.73 2.49
C THR A 64 -14.32 17.89 2.79
N LEU A 65 -15.13 16.86 2.49
CA LEU A 65 -16.59 16.88 2.60
C LEU A 65 -17.10 16.13 3.84
N VAL A 66 -16.37 15.11 4.31
CA VAL A 66 -16.81 14.23 5.40
C VAL A 66 -15.83 14.20 6.58
N ARG A 67 -16.28 13.58 7.69
CA ARG A 67 -15.44 13.23 8.84
C ARG A 67 -14.25 12.34 8.42
N PRO A 68 -13.18 12.24 9.25
CA PRO A 68 -11.97 11.46 8.93
C PRO A 68 -12.27 10.11 8.28
N ILE A 69 -11.68 9.88 7.11
CA ILE A 69 -11.73 8.59 6.43
C ILE A 69 -10.64 7.72 7.05
N ILE A 70 -11.00 6.50 7.48
CA ILE A 70 -10.06 5.55 8.07
C ILE A 70 -10.03 4.30 7.20
N ILE A 71 -8.83 3.94 6.76
CA ILE A 71 -8.61 2.89 5.77
C ILE A 71 -7.64 1.87 6.38
N PRO A 72 -8.12 0.70 6.83
CA PRO A 72 -7.24 -0.39 7.25
C PRO A 72 -6.75 -1.16 6.02
N PHE A 73 -5.44 -1.47 5.96
CA PHE A 73 -4.84 -2.25 4.87
C PHE A 73 -3.62 -3.04 5.36
N ARG A 74 -3.10 -3.95 4.53
CA ARG A 74 -1.81 -4.62 4.75
C ARG A 74 -0.79 -4.14 3.73
N CYS A 75 0.41 -3.86 4.20
CA CYS A 75 1.59 -3.62 3.37
C CYS A 75 2.74 -4.41 3.96
N ASP A 76 2.70 -5.72 3.82
CA ASP A 76 3.70 -6.57 4.46
C ASP A 76 5.11 -6.32 3.91
N ASP A 77 6.10 -6.63 4.74
CA ASP A 77 7.47 -6.85 4.27
C ASP A 77 7.75 -8.36 4.22
N PRO A 78 8.90 -8.80 3.65
CA PRO A 78 9.20 -10.22 3.55
C PRO A 78 9.20 -10.96 4.90
N GLY A 79 9.65 -10.31 5.98
CA GLY A 79 9.81 -10.93 7.31
C GLY A 79 8.65 -10.68 8.28
N SER A 80 7.66 -9.86 7.91
CA SER A 80 6.56 -9.54 8.81
C SER A 80 5.25 -9.26 8.08
N ARG A 81 4.12 -9.55 8.73
CA ARG A 81 2.81 -9.05 8.33
C ARG A 81 2.58 -7.71 9.01
N ARG A 82 2.28 -6.68 8.22
CA ARG A 82 2.08 -5.32 8.71
C ARG A 82 0.64 -4.92 8.48
N HIS A 83 -0.12 -4.88 9.56
CA HIS A 83 -1.45 -4.28 9.58
C HIS A 83 -1.28 -2.78 9.76
N MET A 84 -1.80 -2.02 8.81
CA MET A 84 -1.65 -0.57 8.75
C MET A 84 -3.01 0.10 8.70
N GLU A 85 -3.03 1.35 9.13
CA GLU A 85 -4.18 2.23 9.05
C GLU A 85 -3.75 3.54 8.40
N MET A 86 -4.50 4.01 7.41
CA MET A 86 -4.39 5.35 6.86
C MET A 86 -5.60 6.17 7.28
N ARG A 87 -5.35 7.31 7.90
CA ARG A 87 -6.35 8.34 8.20
C ARG A 87 -6.20 9.48 7.22
N VAL A 88 -7.30 9.88 6.59
CA VAL A 88 -7.36 11.01 5.66
C VAL A 88 -8.29 12.07 6.24
N THR A 89 -7.78 13.28 6.41
CA THR A 89 -8.49 14.40 7.07
C THR A 89 -8.27 15.72 6.36
N ALA A 90 -9.30 16.55 6.28
CA ALA A 90 -9.13 17.96 5.94
C ALA A 90 -8.15 18.64 6.91
N ALA A 91 -7.29 19.49 6.36
CA ALA A 91 -6.32 20.31 7.06
C ALA A 91 -6.55 21.81 6.74
N PRO A 92 -5.99 22.74 7.54
CA PRO A 92 -6.13 24.18 7.28
C PRO A 92 -5.68 24.58 5.87
N GLY A 93 -6.29 25.62 5.31
CA GLY A 93 -5.92 26.13 3.98
C GLY A 93 -6.44 25.32 2.80
N GLY A 94 -7.35 24.36 3.03
CA GLY A 94 -7.88 23.49 1.96
C GLY A 94 -6.94 22.33 1.61
N GLU A 95 -5.97 22.05 2.48
CA GLU A 95 -5.10 20.89 2.38
C GLU A 95 -5.81 19.61 2.86
N VAL A 96 -5.25 18.47 2.49
CA VAL A 96 -5.65 17.16 3.01
C VAL A 96 -4.42 16.46 3.60
N GLU A 97 -4.54 16.06 4.86
CA GLU A 97 -3.52 15.31 5.59
C GLU A 97 -3.80 13.81 5.50
N PHE A 98 -2.76 13.07 5.12
CA PHE A 98 -2.73 11.62 5.10
C PHE A 98 -1.76 11.16 6.18
N ARG A 99 -2.28 10.35 7.10
CA ARG A 99 -1.53 9.84 8.24
C ARG A 99 -1.57 8.33 8.24
N THR A 100 -0.42 7.69 8.03
CA THR A 100 -0.30 6.24 7.93
C THR A 100 0.51 5.69 9.10
N ARG A 101 0.00 4.65 9.74
CA ARG A 101 0.65 4.01 10.89
C ARG A 101 0.51 2.50 10.86
N ILE A 102 1.48 1.81 11.44
CA ILE A 102 1.37 0.38 11.75
C ILE A 102 0.48 0.22 12.98
N VAL A 103 -0.60 -0.53 12.87
CA VAL A 103 -1.51 -0.86 13.98
C VAL A 103 -1.31 -2.29 14.50
N GLY A 104 -0.60 -3.14 13.74
CA GLY A 104 -0.23 -4.48 14.15
C GLY A 104 0.96 -5.00 13.36
N LEU A 105 1.85 -5.70 14.04
CA LEU A 105 3.05 -6.29 13.46
C LEU A 105 3.18 -7.73 13.92
N GLU A 106 3.26 -8.66 12.98
CA GLU A 106 3.43 -10.08 13.25
C GLU A 106 4.66 -10.59 12.49
N ALA A 107 5.70 -10.97 13.22
CA ALA A 107 6.89 -11.57 12.63
C ALA A 107 6.55 -12.93 11.98
N ARG A 108 7.18 -13.23 10.85
CA ARG A 108 7.03 -14.51 10.15
C ARG A 108 8.35 -14.93 9.48
N PRO A 109 8.49 -16.21 9.08
CA PRO A 109 9.55 -16.61 8.16
C PRO A 109 9.52 -15.79 6.86
N THR A 110 10.69 -15.50 6.30
CA THR A 110 10.84 -14.66 5.12
C THR A 110 10.07 -15.20 3.90
N ILE A 111 9.15 -14.40 3.37
CA ILE A 111 8.43 -14.68 2.13
C ILE A 111 9.13 -14.01 0.95
N ARG A 112 9.97 -14.76 0.26
CA ARG A 112 10.71 -14.29 -0.92
C ARG A 112 9.84 -13.78 -2.07
N LEU A 113 8.58 -14.23 -2.15
CA LEU A 113 7.66 -13.79 -3.20
C LEU A 113 7.48 -12.27 -3.21
N ILE A 114 7.46 -11.61 -2.05
CA ILE A 114 7.28 -10.15 -1.92
C ILE A 114 8.60 -9.41 -1.63
N ASP A 115 9.72 -10.11 -1.69
CA ASP A 115 11.04 -9.49 -1.60
C ASP A 115 11.35 -8.77 -2.92
N ARG A 116 11.60 -7.47 -2.84
CA ARG A 116 11.95 -6.62 -3.99
C ARG A 116 13.27 -7.04 -4.64
N GLN A 117 14.19 -7.62 -3.88
CA GLN A 117 15.50 -8.07 -4.35
C GLN A 117 15.48 -9.51 -4.90
N ALA A 118 14.37 -10.23 -4.75
CA ALA A 118 14.27 -11.59 -5.25
C ALA A 118 14.27 -11.63 -6.79
N ARG A 119 15.08 -12.52 -7.36
CA ARG A 119 15.10 -12.78 -8.81
C ARG A 119 13.70 -13.19 -9.30
N ARG A 120 13.19 -12.47 -10.30
CA ARG A 120 11.89 -12.69 -10.92
C ARG A 120 11.96 -13.61 -12.15
N ASP A 121 10.87 -14.32 -12.40
CA ASP A 121 10.62 -15.09 -13.61
C ASP A 121 9.45 -14.47 -14.36
N SER A 122 9.76 -13.73 -15.43
CA SER A 122 8.78 -13.00 -16.23
C SER A 122 7.79 -13.88 -16.98
N ALA A 123 8.04 -15.19 -17.07
CA ALA A 123 7.12 -16.14 -17.71
C ALA A 123 5.97 -16.57 -16.79
N ARG A 124 6.07 -16.30 -15.48
CA ARG A 124 5.05 -16.63 -14.49
C ARG A 124 4.55 -15.36 -13.81
N MET A 125 3.26 -15.32 -13.50
CA MET A 125 2.65 -14.21 -12.79
C MET A 125 1.70 -14.73 -11.72
N VAL A 126 1.66 -14.04 -10.58
CA VAL A 126 0.70 -14.28 -9.50
C VAL A 126 0.05 -12.96 -9.10
N ALA A 127 -1.25 -13.00 -8.83
CA ALA A 127 -1.97 -11.82 -8.36
C ALA A 127 -1.96 -11.78 -6.82
N LEU A 128 -1.59 -10.64 -6.25
CA LEU A 128 -1.76 -10.34 -4.82
C LEU A 128 -2.91 -9.34 -4.62
N CYS A 129 -3.62 -9.47 -3.50
CA CYS A 129 -4.65 -8.53 -3.12
C CYS A 129 -3.99 -7.24 -2.63
N ALA A 130 -4.26 -6.11 -3.28
CA ALA A 130 -3.71 -4.80 -2.91
C ALA A 130 -4.13 -4.33 -1.50
N TRP A 131 -5.12 -5.01 -0.89
CA TRP A 131 -5.69 -4.61 0.40
C TRP A 131 -5.24 -5.49 1.58
N CYS A 132 -5.26 -6.81 1.41
CA CYS A 132 -4.92 -7.76 2.48
C CYS A 132 -3.67 -8.60 2.19
N ASN A 133 -3.02 -8.39 1.05
CA ASN A 133 -1.80 -9.08 0.62
C ASN A 133 -1.92 -10.61 0.47
N ARG A 134 -3.13 -11.16 0.49
CA ARG A 134 -3.37 -12.56 0.10
C ARG A 134 -3.09 -12.74 -1.39
N GLY A 135 -2.55 -13.89 -1.78
CA GLY A 135 -2.32 -14.17 -3.20
C GLY A 135 -3.28 -15.20 -3.77
N LYS A 136 -3.44 -15.14 -5.09
CA LYS A 136 -4.39 -15.94 -5.85
C LYS A 136 -3.74 -17.19 -6.41
N PHE A 137 -4.31 -18.36 -6.14
CA PHE A 137 -3.91 -19.64 -6.71
C PHE A 137 -5.16 -20.47 -7.02
N ASP A 138 -5.25 -20.99 -8.23
CA ASP A 138 -6.37 -21.83 -8.71
C ASP A 138 -7.76 -21.24 -8.42
N GLY A 139 -7.91 -19.92 -8.62
CA GLY A 139 -9.16 -19.19 -8.38
C GLY A 139 -9.38 -18.73 -6.93
N GLU A 140 -8.63 -19.26 -5.97
CA GLU A 140 -8.79 -18.98 -4.54
C GLU A 140 -7.76 -17.99 -4.01
N TRP A 141 -8.12 -17.24 -2.97
CA TRP A 141 -7.25 -16.27 -2.31
C TRP A 141 -6.79 -16.80 -0.95
N MET A 142 -5.48 -16.91 -0.76
CA MET A 142 -4.87 -17.52 0.43
C MET A 142 -3.73 -16.68 1.00
N GLU A 143 -3.31 -16.97 2.23
CA GLU A 143 -2.15 -16.32 2.84
C GLU A 143 -0.87 -16.68 2.09
N LEU A 144 0.12 -15.78 2.12
CA LEU A 144 1.33 -15.91 1.31
C LEU A 144 2.15 -17.17 1.66
N GLU A 145 2.12 -17.60 2.92
CA GLU A 145 2.80 -18.80 3.39
C GLU A 145 2.25 -20.05 2.68
N GLU A 146 0.92 -20.14 2.56
CA GLU A 146 0.26 -21.24 1.85
C GLU A 146 0.54 -21.16 0.34
N LEU A 147 0.45 -19.96 -0.23
CA LEU A 147 0.71 -19.72 -1.64
C LEU A 147 2.12 -20.14 -2.05
N VAL A 148 3.13 -19.75 -1.27
CA VAL A 148 4.53 -20.14 -1.50
C VAL A 148 4.68 -21.67 -1.50
N HIS A 149 3.98 -22.35 -0.60
CA HIS A 149 3.98 -23.81 -0.52
C HIS A 149 3.32 -24.45 -1.76
N LYS A 150 2.16 -23.94 -2.19
CA LYS A 150 1.43 -24.42 -3.38
C LYS A 150 2.20 -24.20 -4.67
N LEU A 151 2.87 -23.05 -4.79
CA LEU A 151 3.72 -22.70 -5.94
C LEU A 151 5.11 -23.34 -5.88
N GLN A 152 5.43 -24.08 -4.81
CA GLN A 152 6.73 -24.72 -4.59
C GLN A 152 7.90 -23.73 -4.71
N LEU A 153 7.72 -22.51 -4.20
CA LEU A 153 8.73 -21.45 -4.26
C LEU A 153 9.74 -21.61 -3.12
N PHE A 154 10.57 -22.64 -3.22
CA PHE A 154 11.65 -22.92 -2.27
C PHE A 154 12.95 -22.17 -2.60
N ASP A 155 13.91 -22.21 -1.68
CA ASP A 155 15.13 -21.40 -1.74
C ASP A 155 15.91 -21.54 -3.05
N GLY A 156 16.38 -20.40 -3.56
CA GLY A 156 17.17 -20.29 -4.80
C GLY A 156 16.35 -20.20 -6.10
N ALA A 157 15.09 -20.63 -6.13
CA ALA A 157 14.26 -20.51 -7.32
C ALA A 157 13.87 -19.04 -7.61
N PRO A 158 13.79 -18.63 -8.90
CA PRO A 158 13.13 -17.40 -9.29
C PRO A 158 11.65 -17.41 -8.87
N VAL A 159 11.16 -16.28 -8.36
CA VAL A 159 9.75 -16.09 -7.98
C VAL A 159 8.96 -15.47 -9.14
N PRO A 160 7.66 -15.73 -9.28
CA PRO A 160 6.86 -15.12 -10.35
C PRO A 160 6.79 -13.59 -10.23
N GLU A 161 6.42 -12.94 -11.33
CA GLU A 161 5.99 -11.54 -11.32
C GLU A 161 4.72 -11.36 -10.50
N ILE A 162 4.59 -10.19 -9.88
CA ILE A 162 3.41 -9.83 -9.09
C ILE A 162 2.54 -8.87 -9.89
N SER A 163 1.29 -9.26 -10.10
CA SER A 163 0.21 -8.32 -10.40
C SER A 163 -0.62 -8.07 -9.14
N HIS A 164 -1.42 -7.01 -9.17
CA HIS A 164 -2.33 -6.69 -8.06
C HIS A 164 -3.78 -6.78 -8.50
N GLY A 165 -4.63 -7.25 -7.60
CA GLY A 165 -6.09 -7.27 -7.72
C GLY A 165 -6.75 -7.07 -6.37
N MET A 166 -8.02 -7.43 -6.25
CA MET A 166 -8.76 -7.34 -4.98
C MET A 166 -9.56 -8.61 -4.75
N CYS A 167 -9.36 -9.25 -3.59
CA CYS A 167 -10.06 -10.48 -3.24
C CYS A 167 -11.52 -10.22 -2.84
N ASP A 168 -12.37 -11.23 -2.99
CA ASP A 168 -13.82 -11.11 -2.70
C ASP A 168 -14.12 -10.74 -1.24
N GLY A 169 -13.21 -11.10 -0.32
CA GLY A 169 -13.28 -10.65 1.07
C GLY A 169 -13.14 -9.14 1.18
N CYS A 170 -12.07 -8.58 0.60
CA CYS A 170 -11.82 -7.13 0.64
C CYS A 170 -12.85 -6.34 -0.17
N GLN A 171 -13.31 -6.87 -1.32
CA GLN A 171 -14.39 -6.24 -2.09
C GLN A 171 -15.65 -6.07 -1.24
N ARG A 172 -16.08 -7.12 -0.52
CA ARG A 172 -17.26 -7.06 0.36
C ARG A 172 -17.07 -6.07 1.52
N THR A 173 -15.95 -6.17 2.22
CA THR A 173 -15.66 -5.27 3.35
C THR A 173 -15.65 -3.80 2.92
N LEU A 174 -15.07 -3.48 1.77
CA LEU A 174 -15.05 -2.11 1.26
C LEU A 174 -16.43 -1.60 0.88
N LYS A 175 -17.24 -2.42 0.21
CA LYS A 175 -18.64 -2.08 -0.10
C LYS A 175 -19.45 -1.78 1.16
N GLU A 176 -19.31 -2.62 2.18
CA GLU A 176 -19.97 -2.42 3.48
C GLU A 176 -19.50 -1.15 4.19
N GLN A 177 -18.18 -0.89 4.21
CA GLN A 177 -17.61 0.29 4.86
C GLN A 177 -17.95 1.61 4.15
N TRP A 178 -18.06 1.59 2.82
CA TRP A 178 -18.34 2.79 2.02
C TRP A 178 -19.81 2.94 1.63
N GLY A 179 -20.68 2.05 2.08
CA GLY A 179 -22.13 2.12 1.82
C GLY A 179 -22.50 1.99 0.34
N VAL A 180 -21.65 1.35 -0.46
CA VAL A 180 -21.86 1.11 -1.89
C VAL A 180 -22.41 -0.31 -2.06
N ASN A 181 -23.73 -0.44 -2.16
CA ASN A 181 -24.41 -1.70 -2.49
C ASN A 181 -24.18 -2.07 -3.97
#